data_AF-Q9RPS9-F1
#
_entry.id   AF-Q9RPS9-F1
#
_cell.length_a   1.000
_cell.length_b   1.000
_cell.length_c   1.000
_cell.angle_alpha   90.00
_cell.angle_beta   90.00
_cell.angle_gamma   90.00
#
_symmetry.space_group_name_H-M   'P 1'
#
loop_
_entity.id
_entity.type
_entity.pdbx_description
1 polymer ?
#
loop_
_entity_poly.entity_id
_entity_poly.type
_entity_poly.pdbx_seq_one_letter_code
_entity_poly.pdbx_strand_id
1 'polypeptide(L)'
;MALLLFFLFIALLGFGILKINNRSILGGITLASGTLLSLVTLLFIGLDKIYLHFKNGDLITLAIAYLLIPAVLSAFALLYFLTHVRCKRKKAKSVTAKLSAGLGLNLLIALPAFLYLLSVGTAQIPYVLFLFLLFLLLMDLLLTFLFAAYVLYSWMYQMIPLKKAVDYIIVLGSGI
;
A
#
# COMPACT_ATOMS: atom_id res chain seq x y z
N MET A 1 -5.74 -19.90 3.67
CA MET A 1 -6.72 -20.05 2.56
C MET A 1 -7.96 -19.17 2.73
N ALA A 2 -8.67 -19.21 3.88
CA ALA A 2 -9.88 -18.40 4.10
C ALA A 2 -9.66 -16.88 3.96
N LEU A 3 -8.56 -16.35 4.52
CA LEU A 3 -8.18 -14.93 4.37
C LEU A 3 -7.95 -14.51 2.92
N LEU A 4 -7.34 -15.39 2.10
CA LEU A 4 -7.13 -15.13 0.67
C LEU A 4 -8.46 -14.99 -0.06
N LEU A 5 -9.39 -15.92 0.18
CA LEU A 5 -10.72 -15.89 -0.42
C LEU A 5 -11.51 -14.64 0.01
N PHE A 6 -11.37 -14.23 1.26
CA PHE A 6 -11.98 -13.01 1.78
C PHE A 6 -11.45 -11.76 1.06
N PHE A 7 -10.12 -11.62 0.91
CA PHE A 7 -9.54 -10.46 0.21
C PHE A 7 -9.83 -10.47 -1.30
N LEU A 8 -9.86 -11.65 -1.92
CA LEU A 8 -10.30 -11.80 -3.31
C LEU A 8 -11.78 -11.40 -3.47
N PHE A 9 -12.64 -11.76 -2.53
CA PHE A 9 -14.03 -11.31 -2.51
C PHE A 9 -14.15 -9.79 -2.39
N ILE A 10 -13.37 -9.16 -1.51
CA ILE A 10 -13.31 -7.68 -1.42
C ILE A 10 -12.83 -7.06 -2.74
N ALA A 11 -11.82 -7.62 -3.39
CA ALA A 11 -11.36 -7.16 -4.69
C ALA A 11 -12.48 -7.26 -5.74
N LEU A 12 -13.22 -8.36 -5.74
CA LEU A 12 -14.31 -8.63 -6.67
C LEU A 12 -15.51 -7.68 -6.44
N LEU A 13 -15.82 -7.35 -5.18
CA LEU A 13 -16.77 -6.31 -4.82
C LEU A 13 -16.33 -4.93 -5.35
N GLY A 14 -15.07 -4.56 -5.13
CA GLY A 14 -14.52 -3.30 -5.64
C GLY A 14 -14.58 -3.21 -7.17
N PHE A 15 -14.28 -4.31 -7.86
CA PHE A 15 -14.43 -4.42 -9.31
C PHE A 15 -15.90 -4.26 -9.75
N GLY A 16 -16.84 -4.89 -9.05
CA GLY A 16 -18.28 -4.74 -9.31
C GLY A 16 -18.76 -3.29 -9.17
N ILE A 17 -18.33 -2.60 -8.12
CA ILE A 17 -18.64 -1.18 -7.90
C ILE A 17 -18.07 -0.32 -9.02
N LEU A 18 -16.83 -0.58 -9.45
CA LEU A 18 -16.22 0.13 -10.58
C LEU A 18 -16.93 -0.14 -11.90
N LYS A 19 -17.44 -1.36 -12.14
CA LYS A 19 -18.19 -1.67 -13.36
C LYS A 19 -19.52 -0.90 -13.47
N ILE A 20 -20.18 -0.65 -12.34
CA ILE A 20 -21.41 0.16 -12.27
C ILE A 20 -21.06 1.64 -12.37
N ASN A 21 -20.04 2.09 -11.63
CA ASN A 21 -19.56 3.46 -11.65
C ASN A 21 -18.04 3.48 -11.81
N ASN A 22 -17.60 3.65 -13.06
CA ASN A 22 -16.18 3.65 -13.47
C ASN A 22 -15.32 4.70 -12.74
N ARG A 23 -15.93 5.65 -12.03
CA ARG A 23 -15.24 6.71 -11.28
C ARG A 23 -15.50 6.69 -9.77
N SER A 24 -16.00 5.57 -9.25
CA SER A 24 -16.22 5.41 -7.81
C SER A 24 -14.88 5.31 -7.08
N ILE A 25 -14.58 6.32 -6.25
CA ILE A 25 -13.41 6.33 -5.36
C ILE A 25 -13.46 5.12 -4.42
N LEU A 26 -14.64 4.83 -3.85
CA LEU A 26 -14.84 3.69 -2.96
C LEU A 26 -14.56 2.36 -3.67
N GLY A 27 -15.03 2.21 -4.92
CA GLY A 27 -14.76 1.03 -5.75
C GLY A 27 -13.27 0.87 -6.07
N GLY A 28 -12.60 1.98 -6.35
CA GLY A 28 -11.16 2.04 -6.56
C GLY A 28 -10.34 1.60 -5.35
N ILE A 29 -10.62 2.21 -4.19
CA ILE A 29 -9.94 1.90 -2.92
C ILE A 29 -10.16 0.43 -2.55
N THR A 30 -11.41 -0.05 -2.61
CA THR A 30 -11.74 -1.44 -2.25
C THR A 30 -11.07 -2.46 -3.18
N LEU A 31 -11.02 -2.20 -4.49
CA LEU A 31 -10.31 -3.03 -5.45
C LEU A 31 -8.80 -3.04 -5.19
N ALA A 32 -8.19 -1.86 -4.99
CA ALA A 32 -6.77 -1.72 -4.72
C ALA A 32 -6.37 -2.42 -3.41
N SER A 33 -7.14 -2.21 -2.34
CA SER A 33 -6.89 -2.87 -1.06
C SER A 33 -7.05 -4.38 -1.14
N GLY A 34 -8.11 -4.86 -1.80
CA GLY A 34 -8.37 -6.30 -1.95
C GLY A 34 -7.29 -7.01 -2.74
N THR A 35 -6.85 -6.41 -3.86
CA THR A 35 -5.79 -6.99 -4.71
C THR A 35 -4.43 -7.00 -3.98
N LEU A 36 -4.05 -5.92 -3.31
CA LEU A 36 -2.78 -5.84 -2.59
C LEU A 36 -2.74 -6.82 -1.41
N LEU A 37 -3.79 -6.89 -0.60
CA LEU A 37 -3.89 -7.83 0.52
C LEU A 37 -3.95 -9.30 0.04
N SER A 38 -4.58 -9.57 -1.12
CA SER A 38 -4.56 -10.90 -1.71
C SER A 38 -3.15 -11.33 -2.15
N LEU A 39 -2.35 -10.42 -2.73
CA LEU A 39 -0.96 -10.70 -3.09
C LEU A 39 -0.11 -11.00 -1.85
N VAL A 40 -0.26 -10.20 -0.79
CA VAL A 40 0.46 -10.40 0.47
C VAL A 40 0.12 -11.75 1.10
N THR A 41 -1.16 -12.11 1.17
CA THR A 41 -1.58 -13.41 1.72
C THR A 41 -1.12 -14.59 0.88
N LEU A 42 -1.08 -14.45 -0.44
CA LEU A 42 -0.59 -15.48 -1.36
C LEU A 42 0.93 -15.69 -1.18
N LEU A 43 1.68 -14.61 -0.96
CA LEU A 43 3.10 -14.68 -0.61
C LEU A 43 3.32 -15.47 0.70
N PHE A 44 2.57 -15.18 1.76
CA PHE A 44 2.67 -15.92 3.02
C PHE A 44 2.30 -17.41 2.88
N ILE A 45 1.25 -17.74 2.14
CA ILE A 45 0.89 -19.14 1.87
C ILE A 45 2.00 -19.84 1.07
N GLY A 46 2.63 -19.14 0.12
CA GLY A 46 3.76 -19.66 -0.64
C GLY A 46 4.97 -19.94 0.26
N LEU A 47 5.31 -19.00 1.15
CA LEU A 47 6.38 -19.18 2.13
C LEU A 47 6.10 -20.35 3.07
N ASP A 48 4.88 -20.47 3.60
CA ASP A 48 4.47 -21.56 4.49
C ASP A 48 4.61 -22.95 3.82
N LYS A 49 4.24 -23.05 2.54
CA LYS A 49 4.47 -24.28 1.76
C LYS A 49 5.96 -24.59 1.57
N ILE A 50 6.80 -23.57 1.34
CA ILE A 50 8.24 -23.76 1.22
C ILE A 50 8.84 -24.19 2.56
N TYR A 51 8.36 -23.61 3.66
CA TYR A 51 8.75 -23.99 5.01
C TYR A 51 8.48 -25.47 5.29
N LEU A 52 7.26 -25.94 5.00
CA LEU A 52 6.83 -27.31 5.31
C LEU A 52 7.41 -28.39 4.38
N HIS A 53 7.77 -28.04 3.14
CA HIS A 53 8.14 -29.04 2.12
C HIS A 53 9.65 -29.22 1.92
N PHE A 54 10.47 -28.28 2.37
CA PHE A 54 11.93 -28.33 2.20
C PHE A 54 12.64 -28.56 3.54
N LYS A 55 13.67 -29.43 3.54
CA LYS A 55 14.51 -29.70 4.72
C LYS A 55 15.18 -28.46 5.32
N ASN A 56 15.49 -27.46 4.48
CA ASN A 56 16.04 -26.16 4.90
C ASN A 56 14.99 -25.03 4.77
N GLY A 57 13.70 -25.36 4.94
CA GLY A 57 12.58 -24.45 4.75
C GLY A 57 12.70 -23.15 5.54
N ASP A 58 13.21 -23.20 6.78
CA ASP A 58 13.47 -22.02 7.62
C ASP A 58 14.43 -21.02 6.96
N LEU A 59 15.60 -21.50 6.52
CA LEU A 59 16.62 -20.66 5.89
C LEU A 59 16.13 -20.07 4.57
N ILE A 60 15.41 -20.86 3.77
CA ILE A 60 14.90 -20.43 2.47
C ILE A 60 13.77 -19.42 2.64
N THR A 61 12.86 -19.62 3.58
CA THR A 61 11.78 -18.67 3.85
C THR A 61 12.29 -17.37 4.44
N LEU A 62 13.25 -17.41 5.36
CA LEU A 62 13.94 -16.24 5.86
C LEU A 62 14.67 -15.50 4.74
N ALA A 63 15.42 -16.21 3.88
CA ALA A 63 16.09 -15.61 2.75
C ALA A 63 15.10 -14.93 1.79
N ILE A 64 13.98 -15.57 1.45
CA ILE A 64 12.98 -14.96 0.58
C ILE A 64 12.35 -13.74 1.27
N ALA A 65 11.93 -13.82 2.53
CA ALA A 65 11.32 -12.70 3.23
C ALA A 65 12.26 -11.49 3.35
N TYR A 66 13.51 -11.73 3.77
CA TYR A 66 14.49 -10.67 4.02
C TYR A 66 15.24 -10.21 2.77
N LEU A 67 15.20 -10.94 1.65
CA LEU A 67 15.86 -10.53 0.41
C LEU A 67 14.86 -9.94 -0.59
N LEU A 68 13.64 -10.49 -0.65
CA LEU A 68 12.60 -10.04 -1.57
C LEU A 68 12.01 -8.69 -1.14
N ILE A 69 11.78 -8.45 0.16
CA ILE A 69 11.25 -7.15 0.63
C ILE A 69 12.26 -6.01 0.33
N PRO A 70 13.56 -6.11 0.67
CA PRO A 70 14.54 -5.09 0.29
C PRO A 70 14.81 -5.01 -1.21
N ALA A 71 14.76 -6.13 -1.95
CA ALA A 71 14.91 -6.11 -3.40
C ALA A 71 13.75 -5.36 -4.08
N VAL A 72 12.51 -5.56 -3.63
CA VAL A 72 11.34 -4.83 -4.12
C VAL A 72 11.45 -3.34 -3.77
N LEU A 73 11.83 -3.00 -2.53
CA LEU A 73 12.02 -1.61 -2.11
C LEU A 73 13.15 -0.91 -2.89
N SER A 74 14.29 -1.58 -3.08
CA SER A 74 15.41 -1.04 -3.85
C SER A 74 15.08 -0.92 -5.33
N ALA A 75 14.32 -1.85 -5.91
CA ALA A 75 13.80 -1.74 -7.26
C ALA A 75 12.86 -0.54 -7.40
N PHE A 76 11.91 -0.34 -6.48
CA PHE A 76 11.05 0.86 -6.49
C PHE A 76 11.85 2.15 -6.33
N ALA A 77 12.86 2.18 -5.46
CA ALA A 77 13.75 3.34 -5.28
C ALA A 77 14.57 3.63 -6.55
N LEU A 78 15.08 2.60 -7.21
CA LEU A 78 15.85 2.72 -8.45
C LEU A 78 14.95 3.17 -9.61
N LEU A 79 13.73 2.63 -9.70
CA LEU A 79 12.72 3.04 -10.67
C LEU A 79 12.32 4.50 -10.41
N TYR A 80 12.11 4.90 -9.16
CA TYR A 80 11.88 6.30 -8.79
C TYR A 80 13.05 7.20 -9.22
N PHE A 81 14.29 6.81 -8.93
CA PHE A 81 15.49 7.57 -9.32
C PHE A 81 15.60 7.72 -10.85
N LEU A 82 15.43 6.64 -11.60
CA LEU A 82 15.42 6.66 -13.07
C LEU A 82 14.30 7.55 -13.64
N THR A 83 13.12 7.50 -13.04
CA THR A 83 11.98 8.33 -13.45
C THR A 83 12.21 9.80 -13.11
N HIS A 84 12.84 10.09 -11.97
CA HIS A 84 13.23 11.43 -11.54
C HIS A 84 14.28 12.04 -12.47
N VAL A 85 15.29 11.28 -12.90
CA VAL A 85 16.30 11.73 -13.86
C VAL A 85 15.68 12.07 -15.22
N ARG A 86 14.71 11.26 -15.70
CA ARG A 86 13.98 11.50 -16.96
C ARG A 86 12.98 12.67 -16.88
N CYS A 87 12.45 13.00 -15.71
CA CYS A 87 11.46 14.06 -15.49
C CYS A 87 12.06 15.45 -15.17
N LYS A 88 13.32 15.73 -15.53
CA LYS A 88 13.94 17.08 -15.33
C LYS A 88 13.32 18.20 -16.16
N ARG A 89 12.45 17.91 -17.15
CA ARG A 89 11.76 18.91 -17.98
C ARG A 89 10.24 18.79 -17.84
N LYS A 90 9.66 19.19 -16.71
CA LYS A 90 8.26 19.68 -16.57
C LYS A 90 8.00 19.99 -15.09
N LYS A 91 8.20 21.24 -14.71
CA LYS A 91 7.82 21.80 -13.39
C LYS A 91 6.30 21.63 -13.20
N ALA A 92 5.89 20.81 -12.24
CA ALA A 92 4.65 20.88 -11.44
C ALA A 92 4.36 19.57 -10.65
N LYS A 93 5.38 18.87 -10.13
CA LYS A 93 5.19 17.64 -9.32
C LYS A 93 5.68 17.76 -7.87
N SER A 94 5.86 18.97 -7.35
CA SER A 94 6.70 19.15 -6.15
C SER A 94 6.01 18.82 -4.82
N VAL A 95 4.70 19.03 -4.67
CA VAL A 95 4.04 18.89 -3.36
C VAL A 95 3.51 17.48 -3.16
N THR A 96 2.71 16.96 -4.09
CA THR A 96 2.13 15.60 -4.00
C THR A 96 3.20 14.52 -3.95
N ALA A 97 4.30 14.66 -4.71
CA ALA A 97 5.40 13.70 -4.68
C ALA A 97 6.20 13.77 -3.36
N LYS A 98 6.36 14.96 -2.77
CA LYS A 98 6.97 15.13 -1.44
C LYS A 98 6.07 14.58 -0.34
N LEU A 99 4.76 14.79 -0.43
CA LEU A 99 3.77 14.22 0.49
C LEU A 99 3.72 12.69 0.38
N SER A 100 3.74 12.12 -0.83
CA SER A 100 3.79 10.66 -1.00
C SER A 100 5.10 10.07 -0.50
N ALA A 101 6.24 10.75 -0.70
CA ALA A 101 7.52 10.32 -0.15
C ALA A 101 7.55 10.43 1.39
N GLY A 102 7.02 11.52 1.94
CA GLY A 102 6.87 11.72 3.39
C GLY A 102 5.98 10.66 4.02
N LEU A 103 4.88 10.28 3.37
CA LEU A 103 4.01 9.20 3.82
C LEU A 103 4.65 7.82 3.67
N GLY A 104 5.47 7.61 2.63
CA GLY A 104 6.30 6.41 2.52
C GLY A 104 7.30 6.27 3.68
N LEU A 105 7.95 7.37 4.07
CA LEU A 105 8.81 7.42 5.25
C LEU A 105 8.01 7.23 6.55
N ASN A 106 6.82 7.82 6.65
CA ASN A 106 5.94 7.63 7.80
C ASN A 106 5.58 6.15 7.97
N LEU A 107 5.18 5.47 6.88
CA LEU A 107 4.89 4.04 6.91
C LEU A 107 6.11 3.22 7.34
N LEU A 108 7.31 3.60 6.89
CA LEU A 108 8.57 2.94 7.25
C LEU A 108 8.89 3.01 8.74
N ILE A 109 8.41 4.05 9.45
CA ILE A 109 8.64 4.25 10.88
C ILE A 109 7.45 3.74 11.71
N ALA A 110 6.23 4.10 11.31
CA ALA A 110 5.00 3.78 12.02
C ALA A 110 4.71 2.27 12.01
N LEU A 111 4.95 1.56 10.91
CA LEU A 111 4.67 0.13 10.84
C LEU A 111 5.59 -0.69 11.77
N PRO A 112 6.93 -0.52 11.77
CA PRO A 112 7.79 -1.18 12.75
C PRO A 112 7.49 -0.76 14.19
N ALA A 113 7.22 0.53 14.44
CA ALA A 113 6.86 1.01 15.78
C ALA A 113 5.57 0.36 16.30
N PHE A 114 4.57 0.16 15.43
CA PHE A 114 3.33 -0.52 15.78
C PHE A 114 3.57 -2.00 16.10
N LEU A 115 4.34 -2.71 15.26
CA LEU A 115 4.68 -4.11 15.48
C LEU A 115 5.52 -4.31 16.74
N TYR A 116 6.46 -3.41 17.02
CA TYR A 116 7.25 -3.41 18.24
C TYR A 116 6.39 -3.16 19.49
N LEU A 117 5.47 -2.19 19.43
CA LEU A 117 4.54 -1.94 20.53
C LEU A 117 3.70 -3.19 20.82
N LEU A 118 3.18 -3.86 19.79
CA LEU A 118 2.44 -5.11 19.93
C LEU A 118 3.27 -6.26 20.52
N SER A 119 4.57 -6.35 20.19
CA SER A 119 5.43 -7.43 20.70
C SER A 119 5.85 -7.24 22.16
N VAL A 120 6.08 -5.99 22.58
CA VAL A 120 6.39 -5.65 23.98
C VAL A 120 5.16 -5.78 24.88
N GLY A 121 3.98 -5.42 24.34
CA GLY A 121 2.72 -5.49 25.06
C GLY A 121 2.69 -4.65 26.34
N THR A 122 1.82 -5.02 27.27
CA THR A 122 1.63 -4.33 28.57
C THR A 122 2.61 -4.78 29.64
N ALA A 123 3.57 -5.66 29.30
CA ALA A 123 4.51 -6.22 30.27
C ALA A 123 5.62 -5.24 30.68
N GLN A 124 6.01 -4.34 29.78
CA GLN A 124 7.08 -3.34 30.02
C GLN A 124 6.56 -1.90 29.99
N ILE A 125 5.33 -1.66 29.53
CA ILE A 125 4.75 -0.33 29.33
C ILE A 125 3.48 -0.21 30.19
N PRO A 126 3.30 0.90 30.94
CA PRO A 126 2.08 1.15 31.69
C PRO A 126 0.84 1.06 30.79
N TYR A 127 -0.21 0.38 31.25
CA TYR A 127 -1.40 0.05 30.46
C TYR A 127 -2.04 1.26 29.75
N VAL A 128 -2.17 2.38 30.46
CA VAL A 128 -2.76 3.62 29.90
C VAL A 128 -1.89 4.20 28.78
N LEU A 129 -0.56 4.20 28.98
CA LEU A 129 0.39 4.69 27.98
C LEU A 129 0.42 3.78 26.75
N PHE A 130 0.36 2.47 26.97
CA PHE A 130 0.27 1.48 25.89
C PHE A 130 -0.97 1.71 25.03
N LEU A 131 -2.15 1.84 25.63
CA LEU A 131 -3.40 2.10 24.91
C LEU A 131 -3.35 3.42 24.12
N PHE A 132 -2.81 4.47 24.74
CA PHE A 132 -2.70 5.77 24.09
C PHE A 132 -1.77 5.72 22.86
N LEU A 133 -0.59 5.12 23.00
CA LEU A 133 0.36 4.95 21.90
C LEU A 133 -0.22 4.06 20.80
N LEU A 134 -0.89 2.97 21.18
CA LEU A 134 -1.53 2.06 20.24
C LEU A 134 -2.60 2.79 19.42
N PHE A 135 -3.44 3.58 20.07
CA PHE A 135 -4.47 4.38 19.41
C PHE A 135 -3.87 5.37 18.41
N LEU A 136 -2.83 6.09 18.80
CA LEU A 136 -2.18 7.10 17.96
C LEU A 136 -1.54 6.47 16.72
N LEU A 137 -0.79 5.37 16.90
CA LEU A 137 -0.19 4.62 15.80
C LEU A 137 -1.24 4.00 14.87
N LEU A 138 -2.35 3.49 15.42
CA LEU A 138 -3.41 2.91 14.60
C LEU A 138 -4.08 3.98 13.73
N MET A 139 -4.34 5.17 14.28
CA MET A 139 -4.89 6.30 13.53
C MET A 139 -3.95 6.75 12.41
N ASP A 140 -2.65 6.86 12.71
CA ASP A 140 -1.64 7.25 11.74
C ASP A 140 -1.51 6.23 10.59
N LEU A 141 -1.47 4.93 10.91
CA LEU A 141 -1.45 3.86 9.92
C LEU A 141 -2.72 3.85 9.06
N LEU A 142 -3.89 4.11 9.64
CA LEU A 142 -5.16 4.16 8.92
C LEU A 142 -5.19 5.33 7.92
N LEU A 143 -4.77 6.53 8.35
CA LEU A 143 -4.66 7.70 7.50
C LEU A 143 -3.64 7.50 6.37
N THR A 144 -2.48 6.92 6.70
CA THR A 144 -1.43 6.60 5.73
C THR A 144 -1.93 5.59 4.69
N PHE A 145 -2.66 4.57 5.12
CA PHE A 145 -3.28 3.59 4.23
C PHE A 145 -4.33 4.22 3.31
N LEU A 146 -5.21 5.07 3.85
CA LEU A 146 -6.24 5.75 3.08
C LEU A 146 -5.63 6.64 1.99
N PHE A 147 -4.56 7.36 2.32
CA PHE A 147 -3.81 8.14 1.34
C PHE A 147 -3.15 7.27 0.28
N ALA A 148 -2.50 6.17 0.68
CA ALA A 148 -1.88 5.25 -0.28
C ALA A 148 -2.91 4.67 -1.26
N ALA A 149 -4.09 4.28 -0.76
CA ALA A 149 -5.19 3.81 -1.59
C ALA A 149 -5.71 4.90 -2.54
N TYR A 150 -5.80 6.16 -2.08
CA TYR A 150 -6.14 7.30 -2.94
C TYR A 150 -5.11 7.52 -4.06
N VAL A 151 -3.82 7.47 -3.75
CA VAL A 151 -2.76 7.61 -4.76
C VAL A 151 -2.85 6.50 -5.81
N LEU A 152 -3.06 5.26 -5.36
CA LEU A 152 -3.22 4.12 -6.24
C LEU A 152 -4.46 4.26 -7.13
N TYR A 153 -5.59 4.70 -6.56
CA TYR A 153 -6.79 5.02 -7.32
C TYR A 153 -6.58 6.12 -8.35
N SER A 154 -5.94 7.24 -7.96
CA SER A 154 -5.64 8.35 -8.86
C SER A 154 -4.76 7.90 -10.03
N TRP A 155 -3.78 7.02 -9.76
CA TRP A 155 -2.95 6.41 -10.79
C TRP A 155 -3.74 5.52 -11.73
N MET A 156 -4.61 4.63 -11.21
CA MET A 156 -5.51 3.81 -12.03
C MET A 156 -6.43 4.66 -12.90
N TYR A 157 -6.98 5.74 -12.32
CA TYR A 157 -7.86 6.67 -13.02
C TYR A 157 -7.16 7.35 -14.21
N GLN A 158 -5.88 7.73 -14.05
CA GLN A 158 -5.08 8.33 -15.12
C GLN A 158 -4.79 7.38 -16.29
N MET A 159 -4.83 6.06 -16.05
CA MET A 159 -4.60 5.05 -17.10
C MET A 159 -5.84 4.76 -17.95
N ILE A 160 -7.04 5.15 -17.51
CA ILE A 160 -8.28 4.89 -18.23
C ILE A 160 -8.51 6.05 -19.22
N PRO A 161 -8.42 5.83 -20.54
CA PRO A 161 -8.64 6.89 -21.52
C PRO A 161 -10.09 7.39 -21.48
N LEU A 162 -10.26 8.71 -21.56
CA LEU A 162 -11.57 9.34 -21.69
C LEU A 162 -12.16 8.99 -23.06
N LYS A 163 -13.14 8.07 -23.08
CA LYS A 163 -13.80 7.61 -24.31
C LYS A 163 -14.93 8.53 -24.81
N LYS A 164 -15.32 9.55 -24.04
CA LYS A 164 -16.41 10.47 -24.40
C LYS A 164 -15.84 11.83 -24.81
N ALA A 165 -16.48 12.47 -25.78
CA ALA A 165 -16.28 13.90 -26.05
C ALA A 165 -16.57 14.66 -24.74
N VAL A 166 -15.59 15.44 -24.29
CA VAL A 166 -15.70 16.21 -23.06
C VAL A 166 -16.14 17.60 -23.46
N ASP A 167 -17.32 18.03 -23.01
CA ASP A 167 -17.86 19.36 -23.37
C ASP A 167 -16.99 20.49 -22.82
N TYR A 168 -16.38 20.28 -21.64
CA TYR A 168 -15.47 21.24 -21.00
C TYR A 168 -14.34 20.54 -20.26
N ILE A 169 -13.10 20.97 -20.49
CA ILE A 169 -11.93 20.55 -19.71
C ILE A 169 -11.60 21.65 -18.71
N ILE A 170 -11.80 21.37 -17.42
CA ILE A 170 -11.36 22.27 -16.35
C ILE A 170 -9.94 21.87 -15.95
N VAL A 171 -8.98 22.74 -16.24
CA VAL A 171 -7.60 22.59 -15.78
C VAL A 171 -7.48 23.26 -14.42
N LEU A 172 -7.78 22.50 -13.36
CA LEU A 172 -7.45 22.91 -12.00
C LEU A 172 -5.95 22.68 -11.75
N GLY A 173 -5.24 23.73 -11.37
CA GLY A 173 -3.87 23.59 -10.88
C GLY A 173 -3.86 22.58 -9.73
N SER A 174 -2.86 21.69 -9.74
CA SER A 174 -2.67 20.58 -8.78
C SER A 174 -2.38 21.08 -7.34
N GLY A 175 -3.31 21.82 -6.75
CA GLY A 175 -3.40 22.12 -5.32
C GLY A 175 -4.70 21.49 -4.81
N ILE A 176 -4.64 20.94 -3.60
CA ILE A 176 -5.84 20.61 -2.81
C ILE A 176 -6.70 21.85 -2.67
#